data_AF-A0A0J0XMW9-F1
#
_entry.id   AF-A0A0J0XMW9-F1
#
_cell.length_a   1.000
_cell.length_b   1.000
_cell.length_c   1.000
_cell.angle_alpha   90.00
_cell.angle_beta   90.00
_cell.angle_gamma   90.00
#
_symmetry.space_group_name_H-M   'P 1'
#
loop_
_entity.id
_entity.type
_entity.pdbx_description
1 polymer ?
#
loop_
_entity_poly.entity_id
_entity_poly.type
_entity_poly.pdbx_seq_one_letter_code
_entity_poly.pdbx_strand_id
1 'polypeptide(L)'
;MNELTRPRRRDGELFTHRRKATYKRIPLASLPQKDEGEPWLSEKAVATEWLGLFYNLAVSSSFGTFNGSHQLRTPAGLPSYLAYFAVIISMWTIQLHYDVRFQGNDVAHRLAKAAQITLYLYVGAASGGWDLAKLEPEPVLSVGSGELVAHDLAAQSFLTVSVVVAAHCGLLAAQYLLVTYLGKRVGRRTTSTRWSFASLVISCALFIAAGATTPSSPSRAHAKIALLFLGVAVNLAAIGMQALRGVQVPVRDGLIATQYGSLSLTMLGTGFGGIAGAFQAAITGVSPVDSTAYAQVFLAVGVIYFIWANMFANFHKALEVDAGRTWLWEVLHFPLHFCLLAFIAAMTNCVAVNVWSAALLRAFGLFRAAVKDMLDGGGLDDARIRNLALVLDRLDLEPDFATQYSRLASLASDGSSTAAQAITVRAYQYFAQIIRATCSHVGVPLGARAGLLLRRVLDLATSQTPDAEMAQEVSALIEDAVEAVLRDAFSGVLWLYPAAGGILIFAAARSVCRFHFRGLAGYVIHAWQMVGGGALCLLGLLCLGSRGVWFDTSGGIQYGNCLYRLVAANWGIAIVFLIYAAVQGGYMITMEAAWSVFHVERERRGES
;
A
#
# COMPACT_ATOMS: atom_id res chain seq x y z
N MET A 1 -83.59 -2.03 -24.50
CA MET A 1 -84.53 -2.10 -23.36
C MET A 1 -84.07 -3.26 -22.48
N ASN A 2 -83.56 -2.93 -21.28
CA ASN A 2 -83.32 -3.75 -20.07
C ASN A 2 -82.48 -5.06 -20.24
N GLU A 3 -81.47 -5.37 -19.43
CA GLU A 3 -81.36 -5.25 -17.97
C GLU A 3 -79.91 -5.07 -17.49
N LEU A 4 -79.79 -4.34 -16.38
CA LEU A 4 -78.64 -4.29 -15.47
C LEU A 4 -78.44 -5.61 -14.74
N THR A 5 -77.20 -6.09 -14.62
CA THR A 5 -76.69 -6.76 -13.41
C THR A 5 -75.17 -6.55 -13.24
N ARG A 6 -74.77 -5.87 -12.16
CA ARG A 6 -73.47 -6.04 -11.48
C ARG A 6 -73.63 -7.15 -10.41
N PRO A 7 -72.58 -7.55 -9.67
CA PRO A 7 -71.29 -8.13 -10.06
C PRO A 7 -71.06 -9.49 -9.34
N ARG A 8 -70.11 -10.32 -9.80
CA ARG A 8 -69.59 -11.44 -8.99
C ARG A 8 -68.09 -11.31 -8.83
N ARG A 9 -67.68 -10.80 -7.65
CA ARG A 9 -66.33 -10.95 -7.11
C ARG A 9 -65.95 -12.44 -7.17
N ARG A 10 -64.85 -12.76 -7.85
CA ARG A 10 -64.04 -13.95 -7.55
C ARG A 10 -62.75 -13.46 -6.92
N ASP A 11 -62.76 -13.44 -5.60
CA ASP A 11 -61.54 -13.52 -4.81
C ASP A 11 -60.95 -14.92 -5.06
N GLY A 12 -59.78 -14.99 -5.70
CA GLY A 12 -59.21 -16.29 -6.04
C GLY A 12 -57.89 -16.31 -6.83
N GLU A 13 -57.28 -15.17 -7.15
CA GLU A 13 -55.97 -15.13 -7.84
C GLU A 13 -55.02 -14.15 -7.16
N LEU A 14 -54.69 -14.40 -5.90
CA LEU A 14 -53.46 -13.88 -5.31
C LEU A 14 -52.77 -15.04 -4.60
N PHE A 15 -51.51 -15.30 -4.97
CA PHE A 15 -50.54 -16.20 -4.33
C PHE A 15 -50.48 -17.69 -4.76
N THR A 16 -50.16 -17.98 -6.03
CA THR A 16 -49.55 -19.29 -6.37
C THR A 16 -48.49 -19.22 -7.49
N HIS A 17 -47.40 -18.49 -7.25
CA HIS A 17 -46.12 -18.84 -7.87
C HIS A 17 -44.97 -18.70 -6.87
N ARG A 18 -44.98 -19.53 -5.81
CA ARG A 18 -43.72 -19.92 -5.15
C ARG A 18 -42.93 -20.75 -6.18
N ARG A 19 -42.06 -20.10 -6.97
CA ARG A 19 -41.00 -20.82 -7.71
C ARG A 19 -40.22 -21.61 -6.67
N LYS A 20 -40.42 -22.93 -6.63
CA LYS A 20 -39.60 -23.83 -5.81
C LYS A 20 -38.15 -23.60 -6.23
N ALA A 21 -37.34 -23.01 -5.35
CA ALA A 21 -35.92 -22.81 -5.57
C ALA A 21 -35.31 -24.21 -5.79
N THR A 22 -35.07 -24.56 -7.05
CA THR A 22 -34.50 -25.86 -7.40
C THR A 22 -33.01 -25.75 -7.12
N TYR A 23 -32.53 -26.43 -6.08
CA TYR A 23 -31.11 -26.47 -5.75
C TYR A 23 -30.35 -27.08 -6.93
N LYS A 24 -29.65 -26.24 -7.70
CA LYS A 24 -28.85 -26.68 -8.85
C LYS A 24 -27.55 -27.28 -8.31
N ARG A 25 -27.34 -28.58 -8.53
CA ARG A 25 -26.10 -29.28 -8.16
C ARG A 25 -24.91 -28.60 -8.85
N ILE A 26 -23.88 -28.26 -8.08
CA ILE A 26 -22.63 -27.70 -8.61
C ILE A 26 -21.87 -28.85 -9.31
N PRO A 27 -21.51 -28.71 -10.60
CA PRO A 27 -20.77 -29.74 -11.31
C PRO A 27 -19.33 -29.85 -10.78
N LEU A 28 -18.69 -30.99 -11.00
CA LEU A 28 -17.28 -31.18 -10.65
C LEU A 28 -16.36 -30.26 -11.47
N ALA A 29 -16.61 -30.18 -12.78
CA ALA A 29 -15.95 -29.30 -13.72
C ALA A 29 -16.93 -28.84 -14.81
N SER A 30 -16.86 -27.58 -15.21
CA SER A 30 -17.71 -27.01 -16.26
C SER A 30 -17.20 -27.42 -17.64
N LEU A 31 -18.10 -27.93 -18.49
CA LEU A 31 -17.76 -28.28 -19.86
C LEU A 31 -17.69 -27.03 -20.74
N PRO A 32 -16.72 -26.97 -21.69
CA PRO A 32 -16.64 -25.87 -22.63
C PRO A 32 -17.77 -25.87 -23.65
N GLN A 33 -18.06 -24.70 -24.21
CA GLN A 33 -18.92 -24.56 -25.39
C GLN A 33 -18.23 -25.16 -26.62
N LYS A 34 -18.96 -25.64 -27.62
CA LYS A 34 -18.36 -26.21 -28.84
C LYS A 34 -17.82 -25.14 -29.79
N ASP A 35 -18.49 -24.00 -29.87
CA ASP A 35 -18.22 -22.97 -30.87
C ASP A 35 -16.93 -22.20 -30.57
N GLU A 36 -15.98 -22.21 -31.51
CA GLU A 36 -14.63 -21.66 -31.29
C GLU A 36 -14.61 -20.14 -31.17
N GLY A 37 -15.53 -19.44 -31.84
CA GLY A 37 -15.67 -17.98 -31.79
C GLY A 37 -16.34 -17.44 -30.53
N GLU A 38 -16.97 -18.32 -29.75
CA GLU A 38 -17.64 -17.95 -28.50
C GLU A 38 -16.71 -18.10 -27.28
N PRO A 39 -16.97 -17.36 -26.18
CA PRO A 39 -16.28 -17.54 -24.91
C PRO A 39 -16.29 -19.01 -24.46
N TRP A 40 -15.24 -19.44 -23.75
CA TRP A 40 -15.07 -20.85 -23.34
C TRP A 40 -16.27 -21.44 -22.61
N LEU A 41 -16.90 -20.66 -21.72
CA LEU A 41 -18.03 -21.06 -20.90
C LEU A 41 -19.28 -20.27 -21.28
N SER A 42 -20.44 -20.92 -21.14
CA SER A 42 -21.75 -20.25 -21.19
C SER A 42 -21.95 -19.31 -20.00
N GLU A 43 -22.85 -18.33 -20.11
CA GLU A 43 -23.06 -17.32 -19.06
C GLU A 43 -23.39 -17.93 -17.70
N LYS A 44 -24.25 -18.95 -17.72
CA LYS A 44 -24.71 -19.65 -16.51
C LYS A 44 -23.63 -20.53 -15.86
N ALA A 45 -22.51 -20.78 -16.55
CA ALA A 45 -21.43 -21.64 -16.07
C ALA A 45 -20.21 -20.84 -15.56
N VAL A 46 -20.15 -19.52 -15.80
CA VAL A 46 -19.06 -18.67 -15.32
C VAL A 46 -19.15 -18.48 -13.81
N ALA A 47 -17.99 -18.39 -13.16
CA ALA A 47 -17.90 -18.09 -11.74
C ALA A 47 -18.56 -16.75 -11.38
N THR A 48 -19.04 -16.65 -10.14
CA THR A 48 -19.63 -15.40 -9.65
C THR A 48 -18.54 -14.33 -9.50
N GLU A 49 -18.89 -13.07 -9.77
CA GLU A 49 -17.99 -11.93 -9.61
C GLU A 49 -17.41 -11.82 -8.19
N TRP A 50 -18.18 -12.23 -7.19
CA TRP A 50 -17.79 -12.27 -5.78
C TRP A 50 -16.54 -13.10 -5.52
N LEU A 51 -16.31 -14.16 -6.30
CA LEU A 51 -15.12 -14.99 -6.15
C LEU A 51 -13.86 -14.26 -6.62
N GLY A 52 -13.98 -13.45 -7.69
CA GLY A 52 -12.91 -12.56 -8.14
C GLY A 52 -12.63 -11.46 -7.13
N LEU A 53 -13.68 -10.82 -6.60
CA LEU A 53 -13.56 -9.79 -5.57
C LEU A 53 -12.88 -10.34 -4.29
N PHE A 54 -13.28 -11.52 -3.82
CA PHE A 54 -12.67 -12.15 -2.64
C PHE A 54 -11.18 -12.44 -2.84
N TYR A 55 -10.80 -12.87 -4.04
CA TYR A 55 -9.39 -13.03 -4.39
C TYR A 55 -8.62 -11.69 -4.41
N ASN A 56 -9.22 -10.64 -4.98
CA ASN A 56 -8.62 -9.30 -4.97
C ASN A 56 -8.43 -8.77 -3.54
N LEU A 57 -9.33 -9.09 -2.59
CA LEU A 57 -9.14 -8.77 -1.17
C LEU A 57 -7.89 -9.43 -0.58
N ALA A 58 -7.62 -10.69 -0.91
CA ALA A 58 -6.40 -11.38 -0.44
C ALA A 58 -5.12 -10.74 -1.03
N VAL A 59 -5.15 -10.37 -2.31
CA VAL A 59 -4.05 -9.65 -2.98
C VAL A 59 -3.80 -8.30 -2.29
N SER A 60 -4.87 -7.54 -2.05
CA SER A 60 -4.78 -6.24 -1.39
C SER A 60 -4.29 -6.35 0.05
N SER A 61 -4.75 -7.35 0.80
CA SER A 61 -4.25 -7.64 2.15
C SER A 61 -2.74 -7.89 2.14
N SER A 62 -2.24 -8.64 1.15
CA SER A 62 -0.79 -8.88 0.98
C SER A 62 -0.01 -7.59 0.73
N PHE A 63 -0.58 -6.66 -0.05
CA PHE A 63 -0.01 -5.31 -0.19
C PHE A 63 -0.08 -4.50 1.10
N GLY A 64 -1.16 -4.60 1.87
CA GLY A 64 -1.30 -3.95 3.18
C GLY A 64 -0.21 -4.39 4.16
N THR A 65 -0.02 -5.71 4.29
CA THR A 65 1.05 -6.29 5.13
C THR A 65 2.45 -5.88 4.65
N PHE A 66 2.68 -5.91 3.34
CA PHE A 66 3.95 -5.47 2.78
C PHE A 66 4.20 -3.99 3.04
N ASN A 67 3.19 -3.13 2.85
CA ASN A 67 3.32 -1.70 3.07
C ASN A 67 3.56 -1.35 4.54
N GLY A 68 2.98 -2.13 5.47
CA GLY A 68 3.23 -1.98 6.90
C GLY A 68 4.66 -2.38 7.29
N SER A 69 5.22 -3.43 6.69
CA SER A 69 6.57 -3.93 6.99
C SER A 69 7.68 -3.21 6.23
N HIS A 70 7.42 -2.79 4.99
CA HIS A 70 8.37 -2.18 4.05
C HIS A 70 7.95 -0.77 3.75
N GLN A 71 8.13 0.11 4.73
CA GLN A 71 8.00 1.53 4.48
C GLN A 71 9.12 1.96 3.52
N LEU A 72 8.78 2.78 2.52
CA LEU A 72 9.71 3.35 1.54
C LEU A 72 10.65 4.37 2.19
N ARG A 73 11.48 3.95 3.15
CA ARG A 73 12.31 4.83 4.00
C ARG A 73 13.59 5.32 3.34
N THR A 74 14.04 4.65 2.28
CA THR A 74 15.24 5.09 1.57
C THR A 74 15.05 4.86 0.08
N PRO A 75 15.67 5.69 -0.77
CA PRO A 75 15.75 5.38 -2.19
C PRO A 75 16.36 4.00 -2.46
N ALA A 76 17.27 3.53 -1.59
CA ALA A 76 17.88 2.21 -1.67
C ALA A 76 16.90 1.05 -1.44
N GLY A 77 15.79 1.28 -0.72
CA GLY A 77 14.72 0.29 -0.53
C GLY A 77 13.74 0.21 -1.71
N LEU A 78 13.75 1.18 -2.62
CA LEU A 78 12.82 1.23 -3.76
C LEU A 78 12.94 0.02 -4.70
N PRO A 79 14.15 -0.48 -5.05
CA PRO A 79 14.28 -1.68 -5.87
C PRO A 79 13.64 -2.90 -5.21
N SER A 80 13.86 -3.12 -3.91
CA SER A 80 13.21 -4.21 -3.15
C SER A 80 11.68 -4.05 -3.13
N TYR A 81 11.19 -2.82 -2.99
CA TYR A 81 9.75 -2.50 -3.01
C TYR A 81 9.10 -2.78 -4.38
N LEU A 82 9.71 -2.28 -5.46
CA LEU A 82 9.27 -2.52 -6.83
C LEU A 82 9.36 -4.00 -7.21
N ALA A 83 10.42 -4.68 -6.77
CA ALA A 83 10.63 -6.11 -6.97
C ALA A 83 9.49 -6.94 -6.37
N TYR A 84 9.12 -6.70 -5.11
CA TYR A 84 8.01 -7.39 -4.46
C TYR A 84 6.68 -7.12 -5.17
N PHE A 85 6.42 -5.84 -5.48
CA PHE A 85 5.23 -5.44 -6.22
C PHE A 85 5.13 -6.16 -7.58
N ALA A 86 6.24 -6.25 -8.31
CA ALA A 86 6.29 -6.94 -9.59
C ALA A 86 5.96 -8.43 -9.48
N VAL A 87 6.43 -9.12 -8.44
CA VAL A 87 6.08 -10.52 -8.18
C VAL A 87 4.59 -10.65 -7.94
N ILE A 88 4.01 -9.91 -6.98
CA ILE A 88 2.58 -9.99 -6.65
C ILE A 88 1.68 -9.66 -7.84
N ILE A 89 1.96 -8.55 -8.55
CA ILE A 89 1.15 -8.17 -9.71
C ILE A 89 1.30 -9.19 -10.83
N SER A 90 2.50 -9.72 -11.08
CA SER A 90 2.67 -10.76 -12.09
C SER A 90 1.85 -12.01 -11.78
N MET A 91 1.85 -12.47 -10.52
CA MET A 91 1.02 -13.58 -10.05
C MET A 91 -0.46 -13.30 -10.28
N TRP A 92 -0.89 -12.05 -10.09
CA TRP A 92 -2.29 -11.65 -10.20
C TRP A 92 -2.70 -11.58 -11.67
N THR A 93 -1.85 -10.98 -12.51
CA THR A 93 -2.07 -10.88 -13.96
C THR A 93 -2.16 -12.28 -14.58
N ILE A 94 -1.24 -13.20 -14.29
CA ILE A 94 -1.32 -14.56 -14.86
C ILE A 94 -2.58 -15.30 -14.40
N GLN A 95 -3.02 -15.07 -13.16
CA GLN A 95 -4.27 -15.63 -12.64
C GLN A 95 -5.49 -15.01 -13.33
N LEU A 96 -5.50 -13.69 -13.49
CA LEU A 96 -6.55 -12.95 -14.17
C LEU A 96 -6.77 -13.50 -15.58
N HIS A 97 -5.71 -13.67 -16.36
CA HIS A 97 -5.82 -14.14 -17.74
C HIS A 97 -6.40 -15.56 -17.84
N TYR A 98 -6.13 -16.41 -16.85
CA TYR A 98 -6.81 -17.69 -16.71
C TYR A 98 -8.28 -17.48 -16.35
N ASP A 99 -8.56 -16.69 -15.31
CA ASP A 99 -9.89 -16.60 -14.72
C ASP A 99 -10.94 -16.05 -15.69
N VAL A 100 -10.62 -14.96 -16.39
CA VAL A 100 -11.54 -14.30 -17.33
C VAL A 100 -11.91 -15.18 -18.53
N ARG A 101 -11.13 -16.23 -18.80
CA ARG A 101 -11.34 -17.16 -19.92
C ARG A 101 -11.97 -18.46 -19.47
N PHE A 102 -11.50 -19.04 -18.37
CA PHE A 102 -11.76 -20.45 -18.06
C PHE A 102 -12.47 -20.68 -16.74
N GLN A 103 -12.60 -19.67 -15.87
CA GLN A 103 -13.12 -19.88 -14.52
C GLN A 103 -14.62 -20.24 -14.52
N GLY A 104 -14.91 -21.50 -14.21
CA GLY A 104 -16.26 -22.01 -14.04
C GLY A 104 -16.76 -21.91 -12.61
N ASN A 105 -18.09 -21.88 -12.44
CA ASN A 105 -18.75 -22.06 -11.16
C ASN A 105 -18.85 -23.55 -10.78
N ASP A 106 -17.70 -24.21 -10.65
CA ASP A 106 -17.58 -25.64 -10.35
C ASP A 106 -16.63 -25.93 -9.19
N VAL A 107 -16.64 -27.17 -8.70
CA VAL A 107 -15.85 -27.57 -7.53
C VAL A 107 -14.35 -27.45 -7.79
N ALA A 108 -13.87 -27.87 -8.97
CA ALA A 108 -12.45 -27.81 -9.31
C ALA A 108 -11.91 -26.37 -9.27
N HIS A 109 -12.61 -25.42 -9.90
CA HIS A 109 -12.20 -24.02 -9.91
C HIS A 109 -12.29 -23.37 -8.52
N ARG A 110 -13.29 -23.74 -7.70
CA ARG A 110 -13.42 -23.24 -6.32
C ARG A 110 -12.26 -23.71 -5.43
N LEU A 111 -11.89 -24.99 -5.51
CA LEU A 111 -10.77 -25.54 -4.75
C LEU A 111 -9.44 -24.92 -5.19
N ALA A 112 -9.22 -24.80 -6.50
CA ALA A 112 -8.02 -24.16 -7.01
C ALA A 112 -7.93 -22.68 -6.57
N LYS A 113 -9.04 -21.95 -6.59
CA LYS A 113 -9.09 -20.56 -6.13
C LYS A 113 -8.80 -20.45 -4.63
N ALA A 114 -9.33 -21.36 -3.82
CA ALA A 114 -9.00 -21.41 -2.38
C ALA A 114 -7.49 -21.65 -2.17
N ALA A 115 -6.90 -22.60 -2.90
CA ALA A 115 -5.45 -22.84 -2.83
C ALA A 115 -4.64 -21.61 -3.26
N GLN A 116 -5.06 -20.90 -4.32
CA GLN A 116 -4.41 -19.66 -4.75
C GLN A 116 -4.48 -18.56 -3.70
N ILE A 117 -5.63 -18.37 -3.04
CA ILE A 117 -5.79 -17.40 -1.94
C ILE A 117 -4.79 -17.73 -0.82
N THR A 118 -4.70 -19.00 -0.43
CA THR A 118 -3.73 -19.44 0.57
C THR A 118 -2.30 -19.10 0.14
N LEU A 119 -1.92 -19.38 -1.11
CA LEU A 119 -0.59 -19.03 -1.63
C LEU A 119 -0.32 -17.51 -1.53
N TYR A 120 -1.28 -16.65 -1.88
CA TYR A 120 -1.12 -15.20 -1.72
C TYR A 120 -0.86 -14.77 -0.28
N LEU A 121 -1.60 -15.34 0.67
CA LEU A 121 -1.40 -15.04 2.08
C LEU A 121 0.00 -15.46 2.56
N TYR A 122 0.56 -16.56 2.05
CA TYR A 122 1.95 -16.93 2.33
C TYR A 122 2.97 -15.95 1.74
N VAL A 123 2.75 -15.44 0.52
CA VAL A 123 3.62 -14.36 -0.02
C VAL A 123 3.53 -13.12 0.87
N GLY A 124 2.32 -12.72 1.26
CA GLY A 124 2.08 -11.61 2.18
C GLY A 124 2.74 -11.80 3.55
N ALA A 125 2.72 -13.01 4.12
CA ALA A 125 3.36 -13.33 5.38
C ALA A 125 4.90 -13.31 5.27
N ALA A 126 5.45 -13.81 4.16
CA ALA A 126 6.88 -13.77 3.88
C ALA A 126 7.40 -12.36 3.59
N SER A 127 6.50 -11.39 3.42
CA SER A 127 6.85 -10.03 3.03
C SER A 127 7.74 -9.34 4.07
N GLY A 128 7.62 -9.65 5.36
CA GLY A 128 8.32 -8.95 6.46
C GLY A 128 9.86 -8.96 6.43
N GLY A 129 10.48 -9.93 5.75
CA GLY A 129 11.92 -10.01 5.55
C GLY A 129 12.39 -9.62 4.15
N TRP A 130 11.50 -9.20 3.26
CA TRP A 130 11.83 -9.03 1.84
C TRP A 130 12.82 -7.87 1.60
N ASP A 131 14.10 -8.22 1.44
CA ASP A 131 15.13 -7.25 1.07
C ASP A 131 16.16 -7.87 0.14
N LEU A 132 16.17 -7.41 -1.12
CA LEU A 132 17.08 -7.94 -2.14
C LEU A 132 18.53 -7.56 -1.88
N ALA A 133 18.79 -6.42 -1.23
CA ALA A 133 20.15 -5.98 -0.93
C ALA A 133 20.82 -6.90 0.11
N LYS A 134 20.01 -7.48 1.01
CA LYS A 134 20.48 -8.39 2.07
C LYS A 134 20.62 -9.85 1.62
N LEU A 135 20.44 -10.13 0.33
CA LEU A 135 20.73 -11.47 -0.22
C LEU A 135 22.21 -11.66 -0.53
N GLU A 136 22.98 -10.57 -0.59
CA GLU A 136 24.42 -10.66 -0.81
C GLU A 136 25.13 -11.15 0.47
N PRO A 137 26.05 -12.10 0.36
CA PRO A 137 26.76 -12.63 1.52
C PRO A 137 27.77 -11.61 2.05
N GLU A 138 27.57 -11.16 3.29
CA GLU A 138 28.51 -10.34 4.06
C GLU A 138 29.44 -11.22 4.93
N PRO A 139 30.70 -10.82 5.21
CA PRO A 139 31.60 -11.59 6.05
C PRO A 139 31.08 -11.65 7.50
N VAL A 140 30.84 -12.85 8.02
CA VAL A 140 30.26 -13.06 9.38
C VAL A 140 31.07 -12.40 10.50
N LEU A 141 32.39 -12.25 10.32
CA LEU A 141 33.29 -11.67 11.32
C LEU A 141 33.24 -10.13 11.37
N SER A 142 32.60 -9.45 10.41
CA SER A 142 32.49 -7.99 10.36
C SER A 142 31.09 -7.46 10.69
N VAL A 143 30.12 -8.34 10.97
CA VAL A 143 28.69 -7.99 11.04
C VAL A 143 28.11 -8.25 12.42
N GLY A 144 27.33 -7.30 12.94
CA GLY A 144 26.64 -7.45 14.22
C GLY A 144 25.54 -8.53 14.19
N SER A 145 25.22 -9.12 15.34
CA SER A 145 24.22 -10.20 15.46
C SER A 145 22.84 -9.86 14.87
N GLY A 146 22.39 -8.61 14.99
CA GLY A 146 21.11 -8.16 14.42
C GLY A 146 21.10 -8.08 12.90
N GLU A 147 22.23 -7.83 12.27
CA GLU A 147 22.35 -7.75 10.81
C GLU A 147 22.45 -9.15 10.19
N LEU A 148 23.13 -10.09 10.87
CA LEU A 148 23.08 -11.53 10.52
C LEU A 148 21.64 -12.06 10.51
N VAL A 149 20.82 -11.70 11.51
CA VAL A 149 19.40 -12.06 11.55
C VAL A 149 18.63 -11.47 10.36
N ALA A 150 18.96 -10.23 9.95
CA ALA A 150 18.31 -9.60 8.81
C ALA A 150 18.66 -10.28 7.47
N HIS A 151 19.90 -10.74 7.28
CA HIS A 151 20.31 -11.53 6.13
C HIS A 151 19.61 -12.90 6.07
N ASP A 152 19.53 -13.61 7.20
CA ASP A 152 18.82 -14.89 7.29
C ASP A 152 17.32 -14.72 6.99
N LEU A 153 16.69 -13.71 7.59
CA LEU A 153 15.28 -13.39 7.34
C LEU A 153 15.02 -13.05 5.85
N ALA A 154 15.93 -12.30 5.21
CA ALA A 154 15.84 -11.99 3.79
C ALA A 154 15.95 -13.24 2.91
N ALA A 155 16.88 -14.15 3.22
CA ALA A 155 17.02 -15.41 2.52
C ALA A 155 15.77 -16.31 2.67
N GLN A 156 15.20 -16.39 3.88
CA GLN A 156 13.98 -17.15 4.17
C GLN A 156 12.75 -16.56 3.49
N SER A 157 12.60 -15.24 3.52
CA SER A 157 11.54 -14.52 2.81
C SER A 157 11.63 -14.77 1.30
N PHE A 158 12.80 -14.61 0.70
CA PHE A 158 13.00 -14.86 -0.72
C PHE A 158 12.70 -16.31 -1.10
N LEU A 159 13.17 -17.28 -0.30
CA LEU A 159 12.89 -18.70 -0.52
C LEU A 159 11.38 -18.98 -0.48
N THR A 160 10.69 -18.47 0.54
CA THR A 160 9.25 -18.64 0.70
C THR A 160 8.50 -18.06 -0.50
N VAL A 161 8.81 -16.83 -0.91
CA VAL A 161 8.21 -16.20 -2.09
C VAL A 161 8.48 -17.04 -3.35
N SER A 162 9.71 -17.50 -3.55
CA SER A 162 10.07 -18.31 -4.73
C SER A 162 9.30 -19.63 -4.78
N VAL A 163 9.21 -20.35 -3.66
CA VAL A 163 8.47 -21.62 -3.56
C VAL A 163 6.97 -21.40 -3.78
N VAL A 164 6.41 -20.35 -3.19
CA VAL A 164 4.98 -20.04 -3.33
C VAL A 164 4.62 -19.62 -4.75
N VAL A 165 5.46 -18.82 -5.41
CA VAL A 165 5.26 -18.43 -6.82
C VAL A 165 5.41 -19.65 -7.73
N ALA A 166 6.36 -20.55 -7.45
CA ALA A 166 6.49 -21.83 -8.16
C ALA A 166 5.23 -22.70 -7.99
N ALA A 167 4.72 -22.83 -6.77
CA ALA A 167 3.50 -23.58 -6.46
C ALA A 167 2.27 -22.96 -7.16
N HIS A 168 2.17 -21.63 -7.20
CA HIS A 168 1.13 -20.90 -7.94
C HIS A 168 1.20 -21.21 -9.44
N CYS A 169 2.39 -21.17 -10.04
CA CYS A 169 2.60 -21.54 -11.44
C CYS A 169 2.25 -23.02 -11.71
N GLY A 170 2.64 -23.94 -10.82
CA GLY A 170 2.32 -25.35 -10.92
C GLY A 170 0.81 -25.62 -10.82
N LEU A 171 0.11 -24.94 -9.91
CA LEU A 171 -1.34 -25.03 -9.77
C LEU A 171 -2.06 -24.50 -11.02
N LEU A 172 -1.65 -23.33 -11.53
CA LEU A 172 -2.16 -22.78 -12.79
C LEU A 172 -1.88 -23.70 -13.98
N ALA A 173 -0.69 -24.31 -14.05
CA ALA A 173 -0.37 -25.28 -15.09
C ALA A 173 -1.30 -26.50 -15.04
N ALA A 174 -1.59 -27.03 -13.85
CA ALA A 174 -2.57 -28.11 -13.67
C ALA A 174 -3.98 -27.70 -14.13
N GLN A 175 -4.38 -26.46 -13.86
CA GLN A 175 -5.65 -25.91 -14.34
C GLN A 175 -5.69 -25.78 -15.88
N TYR A 176 -4.64 -25.25 -16.51
CA TYR A 176 -4.52 -25.20 -17.97
C TYR A 176 -4.52 -26.59 -18.61
N LEU A 177 -3.94 -27.58 -17.93
CA LEU A 177 -3.97 -28.99 -18.36
C LEU A 177 -5.40 -29.55 -18.31
N LEU A 178 -6.15 -29.29 -17.22
CA LEU A 178 -7.56 -29.66 -17.10
C LEU A 178 -8.41 -29.05 -18.22
N VAL A 179 -8.27 -27.74 -18.46
CA VAL A 179 -8.98 -27.03 -19.53
C VAL A 179 -8.61 -27.58 -20.90
N THR A 180 -7.33 -27.88 -21.14
CA THR A 180 -6.86 -28.52 -22.37
C THR A 180 -7.51 -29.90 -22.57
N TYR A 181 -7.61 -30.69 -21.50
CA TYR A 181 -8.26 -31.99 -21.53
C TYR A 181 -9.76 -31.88 -21.86
N LEU A 182 -10.48 -30.97 -21.20
CA LEU A 182 -11.90 -30.73 -21.45
C LEU A 182 -12.16 -30.19 -22.86
N GLY A 183 -11.30 -29.29 -23.36
CA GLY A 183 -11.36 -28.77 -24.73
C GLY A 183 -11.21 -29.86 -25.78
N LYS A 184 -10.23 -30.76 -25.61
CA LYS A 184 -10.03 -31.91 -26.50
C LYS A 184 -11.25 -32.83 -26.53
N ARG A 185 -11.87 -33.10 -25.38
CA ARG A 185 -13.08 -33.93 -25.30
C ARG A 185 -14.25 -33.36 -26.09
N VAL A 186 -14.33 -32.04 -26.24
CA VAL A 186 -15.41 -31.34 -26.94
C VAL A 186 -15.02 -30.97 -28.39
N GLY A 187 -13.78 -31.25 -28.80
CA GLY A 187 -13.29 -30.99 -30.15
C GLY A 187 -12.78 -29.55 -30.39
N ARG A 188 -12.57 -28.74 -29.35
CA ARG A 188 -12.04 -27.36 -29.50
C ARG A 188 -10.53 -27.35 -29.72
N ARG A 189 -10.05 -26.34 -30.45
CA ARG A 189 -8.63 -26.00 -30.54
C ARG A 189 -8.03 -25.63 -29.17
N THR A 190 -6.95 -26.32 -28.80
CA THR A 190 -6.24 -26.16 -27.51
C THR A 190 -4.83 -25.60 -27.67
N THR A 191 -4.61 -24.75 -28.68
CA THR A 191 -3.26 -24.23 -28.97
C THR A 191 -2.82 -23.19 -27.94
N SER A 192 -3.69 -22.22 -27.63
CA SER A 192 -3.44 -21.20 -26.60
C SER A 192 -3.24 -21.81 -25.20
N THR A 193 -4.08 -22.78 -24.82
CA THR A 193 -3.97 -23.41 -23.50
C THR A 193 -2.67 -24.20 -23.33
N ARG A 194 -2.20 -24.88 -24.39
CA ARG A 194 -0.89 -25.56 -24.39
C ARG A 194 0.28 -24.60 -24.29
N TRP A 195 0.18 -23.44 -24.94
CA TRP A 195 1.21 -22.40 -24.85
C TRP A 195 1.33 -21.86 -23.43
N SER A 196 0.20 -21.47 -22.81
CA SER A 196 0.19 -21.00 -21.41
C SER A 196 0.67 -22.08 -20.43
N PHE A 197 0.32 -23.35 -20.67
CA PHE A 197 0.86 -24.46 -19.89
C PHE A 197 2.40 -24.53 -19.97
N ALA A 198 2.96 -24.50 -21.18
CA ALA A 198 4.40 -24.57 -21.38
C ALA A 198 5.15 -23.41 -20.70
N SER A 199 4.64 -22.17 -20.83
CA SER A 199 5.27 -21.01 -20.19
C SER A 199 5.23 -21.08 -18.67
N LEU A 200 4.14 -21.60 -18.09
CA LEU A 200 4.00 -21.78 -16.64
C LEU A 200 4.94 -22.87 -16.11
N VAL A 201 5.14 -23.96 -16.85
CA VAL A 201 6.10 -25.02 -16.48
C VAL A 201 7.54 -24.48 -16.50
N ILE A 202 7.91 -23.73 -17.55
CA ILE A 202 9.23 -23.09 -17.62
C ILE A 202 9.42 -22.11 -16.45
N SER A 203 8.43 -21.27 -16.18
CA SER A 203 8.49 -20.31 -15.09
C SER A 203 8.57 -21.00 -13.72
N CYS A 204 7.79 -22.07 -13.52
CA CYS A 204 7.86 -22.91 -12.31
C CYS A 204 9.28 -23.46 -12.08
N ALA A 205 9.91 -24.00 -13.12
CA ALA A 205 11.29 -24.48 -13.03
C ALA A 205 12.29 -23.36 -12.68
N LEU A 206 12.11 -22.16 -13.26
CA LEU A 206 12.93 -20.99 -12.95
C LEU A 206 12.77 -20.52 -11.50
N PHE A 207 11.53 -20.52 -10.97
CA PHE A 207 11.27 -20.17 -9.57
C PHE A 207 11.84 -21.20 -8.58
N ILE A 208 11.76 -22.50 -8.92
CA ILE A 208 12.42 -23.56 -8.13
C ILE A 208 13.93 -23.36 -8.15
N ALA A 209 14.52 -23.08 -9.33
CA ALA A 209 15.95 -22.83 -9.46
C ALA A 209 16.39 -21.58 -8.66
N ALA A 210 15.60 -20.51 -8.68
CA ALA A 210 15.84 -19.32 -7.87
C ALA A 210 15.82 -19.65 -6.37
N GLY A 211 14.81 -20.39 -5.90
CA GLY A 211 14.72 -20.83 -4.51
C GLY A 211 15.91 -21.70 -4.08
N ALA A 212 16.28 -22.69 -4.90
CA ALA A 212 17.34 -23.65 -4.64
C ALA A 212 18.76 -23.08 -4.74
N THR A 213 18.95 -21.95 -5.43
CA THR A 213 20.25 -21.31 -5.54
C THR A 213 20.67 -20.74 -4.19
N THR A 214 21.79 -21.21 -3.65
CA THR A 214 22.38 -20.65 -2.42
C THR A 214 23.25 -19.42 -2.75
N PRO A 215 23.08 -18.29 -2.03
CA PRO A 215 23.82 -17.06 -2.27
C PRO A 215 25.21 -17.10 -1.60
N SER A 216 26.09 -18.01 -2.04
CA SER A 216 27.45 -18.14 -1.47
C SER A 216 28.44 -17.11 -2.03
N SER A 217 28.06 -16.36 -3.07
CA SER A 217 28.83 -15.27 -3.66
C SER A 217 27.88 -14.19 -4.19
N PRO A 218 28.32 -12.93 -4.35
CA PRO A 218 27.50 -11.87 -4.94
C PRO A 218 26.96 -12.26 -6.33
N SER A 219 27.78 -12.91 -7.16
CA SER A 219 27.36 -13.42 -8.47
C SER A 219 26.20 -14.42 -8.39
N ARG A 220 26.19 -15.31 -7.38
CA ARG A 220 25.10 -16.27 -7.16
C ARG A 220 23.87 -15.61 -6.56
N ALA A 221 24.03 -14.58 -5.74
CA ALA A 221 22.92 -13.76 -5.26
C ALA A 221 22.22 -13.03 -6.42
N HIS A 222 22.98 -12.40 -7.33
CA HIS A 222 22.41 -11.81 -8.53
C HIS A 222 21.78 -12.84 -9.47
N ALA A 223 22.41 -14.01 -9.67
CA ALA A 223 21.82 -15.09 -10.46
C ALA A 223 20.49 -15.57 -9.86
N LYS A 224 20.41 -15.71 -8.54
CA LYS A 224 19.18 -16.05 -7.80
C LYS A 224 18.06 -15.04 -8.08
N ILE A 225 18.36 -13.74 -7.98
CA ILE A 225 17.41 -12.67 -8.29
C ILE A 225 17.02 -12.68 -9.78
N ALA A 226 17.98 -12.85 -10.68
CA ALA A 226 17.76 -12.88 -12.12
C ALA A 226 16.85 -14.04 -12.54
N LEU A 227 17.02 -15.23 -11.97
CA LEU A 227 16.17 -16.39 -12.23
C LEU A 227 14.70 -16.14 -11.84
N LEU A 228 14.47 -15.49 -10.69
CA LEU A 228 13.14 -15.10 -10.25
C LEU A 228 12.47 -14.17 -11.29
N PHE A 229 13.15 -13.08 -11.67
CA PHE A 229 12.58 -12.11 -12.60
C PHE A 229 12.50 -12.62 -14.04
N LEU A 230 13.36 -13.54 -14.44
CA LEU A 230 13.24 -14.23 -15.72
C LEU A 230 11.96 -15.06 -15.76
N GLY A 231 11.59 -15.75 -14.67
CA GLY A 231 10.31 -16.46 -14.56
C GLY A 231 9.10 -15.52 -14.69
N VAL A 232 9.15 -14.36 -14.03
CA VAL A 232 8.12 -13.31 -14.19
C VAL A 232 8.03 -12.86 -15.65
N ALA A 233 9.16 -12.55 -16.27
CA ALA A 233 9.22 -12.08 -17.65
C ALA A 233 8.69 -13.11 -18.65
N VAL A 234 9.02 -14.40 -18.50
CA VAL A 234 8.52 -15.48 -19.35
C VAL A 234 7.00 -15.54 -19.34
N ASN A 235 6.39 -15.47 -18.15
CA ASN A 235 4.93 -15.49 -18.01
C ASN A 235 4.25 -14.27 -18.67
N LEU A 236 4.75 -13.06 -18.42
CA LEU A 236 4.18 -11.84 -19.00
C LEU A 236 4.39 -11.77 -20.52
N ALA A 237 5.56 -12.18 -21.00
CA ALA A 237 5.85 -12.27 -22.43
C ALA A 237 4.93 -13.31 -23.12
N ALA A 238 4.65 -14.43 -22.47
CA ALA A 238 3.72 -15.43 -23.01
C ALA A 238 2.29 -14.88 -23.16
N ILE A 239 1.83 -14.03 -22.25
CA ILE A 239 0.53 -13.35 -22.37
C ILE A 239 0.56 -12.34 -23.52
N GLY A 240 1.58 -11.47 -23.56
CA GLY A 240 1.73 -10.45 -24.59
C GLY A 240 1.83 -11.04 -25.99
N MET A 241 2.65 -12.07 -26.19
CA MET A 241 2.77 -12.77 -27.47
C MET A 241 1.45 -13.40 -27.92
N GLN A 242 0.66 -13.96 -27.00
CA GLN A 242 -0.65 -14.51 -27.35
C GLN A 242 -1.65 -13.42 -27.74
N ALA A 243 -1.63 -12.27 -27.05
CA ALA A 243 -2.49 -11.13 -27.36
C ALA A 243 -2.16 -10.55 -28.75
N LEU A 244 -0.87 -10.33 -29.03
CA LEU A 244 -0.41 -9.79 -30.32
C LEU A 244 -0.67 -10.73 -31.51
N ARG A 245 -0.64 -12.05 -31.29
CA ARG A 245 -0.93 -13.03 -32.34
C ARG A 245 -2.42 -13.36 -32.48
N GLY A 246 -3.30 -12.83 -31.62
CA GLY A 246 -4.73 -13.12 -31.66
C GLY A 246 -5.08 -14.60 -31.43
N VAL A 247 -4.22 -15.36 -30.76
CA VAL A 247 -4.41 -16.83 -30.54
C VAL A 247 -5.22 -17.10 -29.26
N GLN A 248 -5.47 -16.07 -28.45
CA GLN A 248 -6.18 -16.20 -27.18
C GLN A 248 -7.64 -16.63 -27.38
N VAL A 249 -8.16 -17.38 -26.42
CA VAL A 249 -9.60 -17.66 -26.34
C VAL A 249 -10.35 -16.35 -26.10
N PRO A 250 -11.46 -16.08 -26.83
CA PRO A 250 -12.25 -14.88 -26.67
C PRO A 250 -12.70 -14.68 -25.21
N VAL A 251 -12.62 -13.43 -24.76
CA VAL A 251 -13.08 -13.00 -23.44
C VAL A 251 -14.37 -12.20 -23.63
N ARG A 252 -15.28 -12.29 -22.66
CA ARG A 252 -16.48 -11.45 -22.66
C ARG A 252 -16.13 -9.98 -22.50
N ASP A 253 -16.91 -9.15 -23.20
CA ASP A 253 -16.70 -7.71 -23.22
C ASP A 253 -16.72 -7.11 -21.81
N GLY A 254 -15.75 -6.23 -21.56
CA GLY A 254 -15.62 -5.53 -20.28
C GLY A 254 -15.22 -6.38 -19.08
N LEU A 255 -15.04 -7.70 -19.20
CA LEU A 255 -14.69 -8.54 -18.05
C LEU A 255 -13.27 -8.23 -17.54
N ILE A 256 -12.28 -8.15 -18.44
CA ILE A 256 -10.90 -7.75 -18.10
C ILE A 256 -10.91 -6.37 -17.43
N ALA A 257 -11.64 -5.42 -18.03
CA ALA A 257 -11.79 -4.07 -17.49
C ALA A 257 -12.37 -4.11 -16.07
N THR A 258 -13.43 -4.88 -15.86
CA THR A 258 -14.06 -5.03 -14.54
C THR A 258 -13.09 -5.57 -13.49
N GLN A 259 -12.22 -6.51 -13.85
CA GLN A 259 -11.25 -7.07 -12.90
C GLN A 259 -10.12 -6.09 -12.55
N TYR A 260 -9.54 -5.39 -13.52
CA TYR A 260 -8.57 -4.32 -13.24
C TYR A 260 -9.19 -3.17 -12.43
N GLY A 261 -10.45 -2.83 -12.73
CA GLY A 261 -11.22 -1.86 -11.95
C GLY A 261 -11.44 -2.32 -10.51
N SER A 262 -11.81 -3.59 -10.31
CA SER A 262 -11.98 -4.19 -8.99
C SER A 262 -10.68 -4.22 -8.19
N LEU A 263 -9.55 -4.61 -8.81
CA LEU A 263 -8.24 -4.56 -8.15
C LEU A 263 -7.88 -3.14 -7.71
N SER A 264 -8.06 -2.16 -8.60
CA SER A 264 -7.78 -0.75 -8.30
C SER A 264 -8.62 -0.23 -7.13
N LEU A 265 -9.92 -0.57 -7.10
CA LEU A 265 -10.82 -0.22 -6.01
C LEU A 265 -10.39 -0.88 -4.69
N THR A 266 -9.90 -2.11 -4.75
CA THR A 266 -9.46 -2.83 -3.56
C THR A 266 -8.17 -2.22 -3.00
N MET A 267 -7.22 -1.84 -3.87
CA MET A 267 -6.02 -1.10 -3.48
C MET A 267 -6.35 0.26 -2.84
N LEU A 268 -7.31 1.01 -3.39
CA LEU A 268 -7.82 2.23 -2.75
C LEU A 268 -8.43 1.92 -1.38
N GLY A 269 -9.18 0.82 -1.27
CA GLY A 269 -9.71 0.28 -0.02
C GLY A 269 -8.64 0.05 1.04
N THR A 270 -7.50 -0.53 0.68
CA THR A 270 -6.37 -0.68 1.61
C THR A 270 -5.76 0.66 2.04
N GLY A 271 -5.83 1.68 1.20
CA GLY A 271 -5.44 3.04 1.58
C GLY A 271 -6.31 3.64 2.68
N PHE A 272 -7.63 3.42 2.64
CA PHE A 272 -8.51 3.82 3.74
C PHE A 272 -8.14 3.13 5.06
N GLY A 273 -7.80 1.84 5.03
CA GLY A 273 -7.35 1.10 6.21
C GLY A 273 -6.08 1.70 6.83
N GLY A 274 -5.09 2.06 5.99
CA GLY A 274 -3.86 2.72 6.44
C GLY A 274 -4.11 4.07 7.11
N ILE A 275 -4.93 4.93 6.49
CA ILE A 275 -5.30 6.24 7.06
C ILE A 275 -6.06 6.08 8.37
N ALA A 276 -7.04 5.16 8.42
CA ALA A 276 -7.80 4.90 9.63
C ALA A 276 -6.91 4.43 10.78
N GLY A 277 -5.92 3.57 10.50
CA GLY A 277 -4.92 3.14 11.48
C GLY A 277 -4.05 4.29 11.99
N ALA A 278 -3.54 5.14 11.08
CA ALA A 278 -2.75 6.32 11.47
C ALA A 278 -3.58 7.32 12.29
N PHE A 279 -4.86 7.50 11.95
CA PHE A 279 -5.76 8.37 12.69
C PHE A 279 -6.16 7.79 14.06
N GLN A 280 -6.40 6.49 14.14
CA GLN A 280 -6.64 5.80 15.41
C GLN A 280 -5.45 6.01 16.34
N ALA A 281 -4.22 5.81 15.85
CA ALA A 281 -3.01 6.06 16.61
C ALA A 281 -2.87 7.52 17.07
N ALA A 282 -3.37 8.48 16.26
CA ALA A 282 -3.40 9.89 16.63
C ALA A 282 -4.34 10.18 17.81
N ILE A 283 -5.55 9.60 17.78
CA ILE A 283 -6.56 9.82 18.84
C ILE A 283 -6.17 9.14 20.14
N THR A 284 -5.63 7.92 20.06
CA THR A 284 -5.27 7.14 21.25
C THR A 284 -3.93 7.56 21.85
N GLY A 285 -3.13 8.35 21.14
CA GLY A 285 -1.81 8.80 21.57
C GLY A 285 -1.80 9.86 22.67
N VAL A 286 -0.59 10.42 22.87
CA VAL A 286 -0.24 11.44 23.89
C VAL A 286 -0.72 12.84 23.49
N SER A 287 -0.98 13.07 22.20
CA SER A 287 -1.49 14.35 21.70
C SER A 287 -3.00 14.46 22.01
N PRO A 288 -3.52 15.65 22.40
CA PRO A 288 -4.97 15.82 22.42
C PRO A 288 -5.46 15.78 20.98
N VAL A 289 -6.75 15.50 20.80
CA VAL A 289 -7.35 15.49 19.48
C VAL A 289 -7.30 16.90 18.90
N ASP A 290 -6.33 17.14 18.02
CA ASP A 290 -6.16 18.43 17.35
C ASP A 290 -7.03 18.48 16.09
N SER A 291 -7.64 19.64 15.86
CA SER A 291 -8.36 19.98 14.63
C SER A 291 -7.54 19.71 13.36
N THR A 292 -6.21 19.82 13.45
CA THR A 292 -5.29 19.54 12.35
C THR A 292 -5.31 18.07 11.91
N ALA A 293 -5.44 17.12 12.85
CA ALA A 293 -5.51 15.69 12.54
C ALA A 293 -6.80 15.35 11.78
N TYR A 294 -7.93 15.92 12.19
CA TYR A 294 -9.20 15.79 11.46
C TYR A 294 -9.11 16.37 10.05
N ALA A 295 -8.50 17.55 9.90
CA ALA A 295 -8.30 18.17 8.60
C ALA A 295 -7.43 17.30 7.68
N GLN A 296 -6.36 16.68 8.20
CA GLN A 296 -5.52 15.77 7.42
C GLN A 296 -6.27 14.54 6.93
N VAL A 297 -7.10 13.92 7.77
CA VAL A 297 -7.94 12.79 7.37
C VAL A 297 -8.93 13.20 6.28
N PHE A 298 -9.59 14.35 6.45
CA PHE A 298 -10.50 14.88 5.43
C PHE A 298 -9.78 15.07 4.09
N LEU A 299 -8.60 15.70 4.10
CA LEU A 299 -7.79 15.90 2.90
C LEU A 299 -7.37 14.57 2.27
N ALA A 300 -6.92 13.59 3.07
CA ALA A 300 -6.51 12.27 2.58
C ALA A 300 -7.67 11.51 1.94
N VAL A 301 -8.85 11.50 2.57
CA VAL A 301 -10.09 10.91 2.01
C VAL A 301 -10.48 11.62 0.71
N GLY A 302 -10.40 12.95 0.68
CA GLY A 302 -10.65 13.75 -0.50
C GLY A 302 -9.71 13.42 -1.66
N VAL A 303 -8.41 13.22 -1.40
CA VAL A 303 -7.45 12.79 -2.42
C VAL A 303 -7.80 11.39 -2.95
N ILE A 304 -8.12 10.42 -2.08
CA ILE A 304 -8.54 9.08 -2.52
C ILE A 304 -9.79 9.17 -3.40
N TYR A 305 -10.77 10.00 -3.03
CA TYR A 305 -11.95 10.25 -3.86
C TYR A 305 -11.58 10.83 -5.23
N PHE A 306 -10.67 11.81 -5.29
CA PHE A 306 -10.22 12.35 -6.57
C PHE A 306 -9.42 11.34 -7.41
N ILE A 307 -8.63 10.45 -6.79
CA ILE A 307 -7.99 9.33 -7.51
C ILE A 307 -9.06 8.46 -8.14
N TRP A 308 -10.07 8.06 -7.36
CA TRP A 308 -11.20 7.28 -7.87
C TRP A 308 -11.89 8.00 -9.04
N ALA A 309 -12.20 9.29 -8.90
CA ALA A 309 -12.85 10.07 -9.95
C ALA A 309 -12.00 10.10 -11.23
N ASN A 310 -10.70 10.40 -11.14
CA ASN A 310 -9.80 10.43 -12.28
C ASN A 310 -9.58 9.06 -12.94
N MET A 311 -9.60 7.99 -12.16
CA MET A 311 -9.46 6.62 -12.68
C MET A 311 -10.74 6.08 -13.30
N PHE A 312 -11.93 6.48 -12.82
CA PHE A 312 -13.18 5.84 -13.19
C PHE A 312 -14.18 6.71 -13.95
N ALA A 313 -14.04 8.04 -13.98
CA ALA A 313 -14.99 8.92 -14.67
C ALA A 313 -15.16 8.58 -16.16
N ASN A 314 -14.07 8.21 -16.85
CA ASN A 314 -14.10 7.82 -18.25
C ASN A 314 -14.14 6.29 -18.46
N PHE A 315 -14.39 5.51 -17.43
CA PHE A 315 -14.24 4.06 -17.48
C PHE A 315 -15.46 3.34 -18.09
N HIS A 316 -15.46 3.22 -19.41
CA HIS A 316 -16.49 2.47 -20.12
C HIS A 316 -16.05 1.02 -20.37
N LYS A 317 -16.79 0.08 -19.76
CA LYS A 317 -16.46 -1.35 -19.78
C LYS A 317 -16.66 -1.99 -21.16
N ALA A 318 -17.68 -1.57 -21.91
CA ALA A 318 -18.18 -2.25 -23.10
C ALA A 318 -17.62 -1.74 -24.44
N LEU A 319 -16.67 -0.80 -24.44
CA LEU A 319 -16.06 -0.37 -25.71
C LEU A 319 -15.11 -1.45 -26.24
N GLU A 320 -15.40 -1.90 -27.45
CA GLU A 320 -14.51 -2.73 -28.25
C GLU A 320 -13.26 -1.92 -28.62
N VAL A 321 -12.10 -2.48 -28.28
CA VAL A 321 -10.79 -1.90 -28.58
C VAL A 321 -9.95 -3.00 -29.22
N ASP A 322 -9.09 -2.61 -30.16
CA ASP A 322 -8.14 -3.53 -30.78
C ASP A 322 -7.24 -4.22 -29.74
N ALA A 323 -6.77 -5.42 -30.09
CA ALA A 323 -5.99 -6.26 -29.18
C ALA A 323 -4.68 -5.60 -28.73
N GLY A 324 -4.02 -4.85 -29.63
CA GLY A 324 -2.76 -4.16 -29.34
C GLY A 324 -2.93 -3.05 -28.31
N ARG A 325 -3.92 -2.17 -28.51
CA ARG A 325 -4.24 -1.11 -27.54
C ARG A 325 -4.78 -1.66 -26.23
N THR A 326 -5.52 -2.76 -26.26
CA THR A 326 -5.95 -3.47 -25.04
C THR A 326 -4.75 -3.96 -24.23
N TRP A 327 -3.76 -4.57 -24.89
CA TRP A 327 -2.53 -5.00 -24.22
C TRP A 327 -1.73 -3.83 -23.64
N LEU A 328 -1.54 -2.74 -24.40
CA LEU A 328 -0.88 -1.53 -23.90
C LEU A 328 -1.63 -0.93 -22.69
N TRP A 329 -2.96 -0.91 -22.76
CA TRP A 329 -3.82 -0.46 -21.68
C TRP A 329 -3.66 -1.34 -20.42
N GLU A 330 -3.54 -2.66 -20.56
CA GLU A 330 -3.22 -3.56 -19.45
C GLU A 330 -1.84 -3.27 -18.86
N VAL A 331 -0.80 -3.13 -19.69
CA VAL A 331 0.57 -2.83 -19.26
C VAL A 331 0.65 -1.52 -18.47
N LEU A 332 -0.10 -0.49 -18.86
CA LEU A 332 -0.14 0.80 -18.15
C LEU A 332 -0.76 0.71 -16.74
N HIS A 333 -1.46 -0.37 -16.38
CA HIS A 333 -1.88 -0.56 -14.98
C HIS A 333 -0.71 -0.84 -14.07
N PHE A 334 0.35 -1.47 -14.55
CA PHE A 334 1.53 -1.77 -13.73
C PHE A 334 2.14 -0.51 -13.09
N PRO A 335 2.58 0.52 -13.86
CA PRO A 335 3.11 1.73 -13.27
C PRO A 335 2.03 2.54 -12.52
N LEU A 336 0.78 2.52 -12.98
CA LEU A 336 -0.33 3.18 -12.28
C LEU A 336 -0.55 2.62 -10.86
N HIS A 337 -0.64 1.30 -10.73
CA HIS A 337 -0.83 0.61 -9.46
C HIS A 337 0.40 0.74 -8.55
N PHE A 338 1.60 0.76 -9.14
CA PHE A 338 2.82 1.03 -8.38
C PHE A 338 2.80 2.44 -7.76
N CYS A 339 2.52 3.46 -8.57
CA CYS A 339 2.38 4.83 -8.10
C CYS A 339 1.24 4.95 -7.07
N LEU A 340 0.12 4.25 -7.27
CA LEU A 340 -0.98 4.22 -6.33
C LEU A 340 -0.56 3.68 -4.95
N LEU A 341 0.14 2.54 -4.92
CA LEU A 341 0.58 1.93 -3.67
C LEU A 341 1.65 2.78 -2.97
N ALA A 342 2.65 3.27 -3.72
CA ALA A 342 3.68 4.15 -3.19
C ALA A 342 3.10 5.46 -2.65
N PHE A 343 2.09 6.02 -3.31
CA PHE A 343 1.38 7.21 -2.84
C PHE A 343 0.62 6.94 -1.54
N ILE A 344 -0.14 5.84 -1.47
CA ILE A 344 -0.87 5.44 -0.25
C ILE A 344 0.11 5.25 0.93
N ALA A 345 1.27 4.64 0.68
CA ALA A 345 2.35 4.49 1.65
C ALA A 345 2.85 5.85 2.15
N ALA A 346 3.23 6.74 1.22
CA ALA A 346 3.76 8.06 1.54
C ALA A 346 2.74 8.93 2.28
N MET A 347 1.46 8.87 1.89
CA MET A 347 0.37 9.60 2.53
C MET A 347 0.10 9.09 3.95
N THR A 348 0.04 7.77 4.16
CA THR A 348 -0.13 7.18 5.50
C THR A 348 1.04 7.56 6.41
N ASN A 349 2.26 7.48 5.88
CA ASN A 349 3.46 7.89 6.60
C ASN A 349 3.46 9.39 6.92
N CYS A 350 3.01 10.25 6.00
CA CYS A 350 2.88 11.69 6.24
C CYS A 350 1.94 11.98 7.42
N VAL A 351 0.79 11.31 7.52
CA VAL A 351 -0.13 11.45 8.65
C VAL A 351 0.54 10.94 9.93
N ALA A 352 1.14 9.75 9.91
CA ALA A 352 1.78 9.15 11.08
C ALA A 352 2.93 10.02 11.63
N VAL A 353 3.77 10.57 10.76
CA VAL A 353 4.89 11.46 11.15
C VAL A 353 4.41 12.76 11.76
N ASN A 354 3.37 13.39 11.19
CA ASN A 354 2.83 14.64 11.72
C ASN A 354 2.22 14.43 13.10
N VAL A 355 1.47 13.35 13.27
CA VAL A 355 0.88 12.94 14.55
C VAL A 355 1.97 12.62 15.58
N TRP A 356 2.95 11.80 15.19
CA TRP A 356 4.03 11.38 16.08
C TRP A 356 4.92 12.56 16.49
N SER A 357 5.33 13.43 15.57
CA SER A 357 6.18 14.58 15.88
C SER A 357 5.48 15.56 16.82
N ALA A 358 4.18 15.83 16.62
CA ALA A 358 3.39 16.64 17.55
C ALA A 358 3.31 15.98 18.95
N ALA A 359 3.07 14.67 19.00
CA ALA A 359 3.02 13.91 20.25
C ALA A 359 4.37 13.91 20.98
N LEU A 360 5.47 13.70 20.26
CA LEU A 360 6.83 13.70 20.80
C LEU A 360 7.20 15.08 21.36
N LEU A 361 7.00 16.14 20.57
CA LEU A 361 7.32 17.51 21.01
C LEU A 361 6.51 17.92 22.22
N ARG A 362 5.23 17.51 22.29
CA ARG A 362 4.39 17.74 23.46
C ARG A 362 4.90 16.96 24.66
N ALA A 363 5.17 15.67 24.51
CA ALA A 363 5.70 14.83 25.58
C ALA A 363 7.02 15.39 26.11
N PHE A 364 7.92 15.78 25.21
CA PHE A 364 9.20 16.41 25.55
C PHE A 364 9.02 17.74 26.27
N GLY A 365 8.18 18.64 25.77
CA GLY A 365 7.94 19.94 26.40
C GLY A 365 7.36 19.81 27.82
N LEU A 366 6.38 18.91 27.98
CA LEU A 366 5.76 18.59 29.27
C LEU A 366 6.78 17.98 30.25
N PHE A 367 7.55 17.00 29.78
CA PHE A 367 8.57 16.33 30.57
C PHE A 367 9.70 17.28 30.98
N ARG A 368 10.20 18.09 30.04
CA ARG A 368 11.25 19.08 30.29
C ARG A 368 10.79 20.15 31.27
N ALA A 369 9.55 20.62 31.17
CA ALA A 369 8.99 21.57 32.13
C ALA A 369 8.95 20.97 33.55
N ALA A 370 8.56 19.70 33.69
CA ALA A 370 8.58 18.99 34.97
C ALA A 370 9.99 18.87 35.57
N VAL A 371 10.98 18.50 34.75
CA VAL A 371 12.38 18.39 35.18
C VAL A 371 12.96 19.76 35.53
N LYS A 372 12.64 20.80 34.76
CA LYS A 372 13.08 22.17 35.03
C LYS A 372 12.52 22.70 36.35
N ASP A 373 11.21 22.57 36.56
CA ASP A 373 10.55 23.00 37.81
C ASP A 373 11.22 22.34 39.03
N MET A 374 11.65 21.08 38.89
CA MET A 374 12.35 20.33 39.93
C MET A 374 13.80 20.82 40.16
N LEU A 375 14.54 21.10 39.08
CA LEU A 375 15.92 21.62 39.17
C LEU A 375 15.96 23.06 39.72
N ASP A 376 14.92 23.85 39.48
CA ASP A 376 14.76 25.20 40.03
C ASP A 376 14.35 25.19 41.53
N GLY A 377 14.33 24.02 42.17
CA GLY A 377 13.96 23.83 43.58
C GLY A 377 12.46 23.84 43.85
N GLY A 378 11.65 23.90 42.79
CA GLY A 378 10.20 23.75 42.84
C GLY A 378 9.76 22.30 42.76
N GLY A 379 8.45 22.12 42.67
CA GLY A 379 7.83 20.83 42.43
C GLY A 379 6.49 21.04 41.74
N LEU A 380 6.08 20.07 40.95
CA LEU A 380 4.72 19.98 40.44
C LEU A 380 3.75 19.68 41.59
N ASP A 381 2.58 20.31 41.57
CA ASP A 381 1.47 19.93 42.44
C ASP A 381 0.84 18.62 41.98
N ASP A 382 0.09 17.96 42.86
CA ASP A 382 -0.56 16.67 42.58
C ASP A 382 -1.50 16.73 41.36
N ALA A 383 -2.10 17.90 41.11
CA ALA A 383 -2.95 18.11 39.95
C ALA A 383 -2.16 18.08 38.64
N ARG A 384 -1.01 18.78 38.54
CA ARG A 384 -0.14 18.73 37.36
C ARG A 384 0.49 17.35 37.18
N ILE A 385 0.94 16.69 38.25
CA ILE A 385 1.47 15.32 38.19
C ILE A 385 0.41 14.37 37.62
N ARG A 386 -0.82 14.42 38.15
CA ARG A 386 -1.92 13.58 37.65
C ARG A 386 -2.23 13.84 36.18
N ASN A 387 -2.26 15.09 35.76
CA ASN A 387 -2.52 15.44 34.36
C ASN A 387 -1.41 14.95 33.42
N LEU A 388 -0.15 15.02 33.84
CA LEU A 388 1.00 14.49 33.10
C LEU A 388 0.98 12.97 33.05
N ALA A 389 0.71 12.32 34.19
CA ALA A 389 0.55 10.87 34.29
C ALA A 389 -0.54 10.36 33.34
N LEU A 390 -1.73 10.99 33.32
CA LEU A 390 -2.81 10.63 32.40
C LEU A 390 -2.45 10.73 30.91
N VAL A 391 -1.45 11.54 30.57
CA VAL A 391 -0.99 11.77 29.20
C VAL A 391 0.16 10.84 28.84
N LEU A 392 1.13 10.67 29.74
CA LEU A 392 2.34 9.87 29.53
C LEU A 392 2.12 8.38 29.82
N ASP A 393 1.31 8.00 30.80
CA ASP A 393 1.01 6.59 31.14
C ASP A 393 0.09 5.91 30.09
N ARG A 394 -0.34 6.65 29.06
CA ARG A 394 -0.90 6.05 27.84
C ARG A 394 0.16 5.34 27.00
N LEU A 395 1.41 5.68 27.22
CA LEU A 395 2.57 4.95 26.75
C LEU A 395 2.88 3.92 27.83
N ASP A 396 3.02 2.65 27.47
CA ASP A 396 3.40 1.58 28.41
C ASP A 396 4.86 1.77 28.89
N LEU A 397 5.09 2.76 29.77
CA LEU A 397 6.39 3.16 30.30
C LEU A 397 6.71 2.38 31.58
N GLU A 398 7.99 2.05 31.77
CA GLU A 398 8.46 1.34 32.96
C GLU A 398 9.61 2.10 33.65
N PRO A 399 9.40 2.71 34.83
CA PRO A 399 8.14 2.77 35.60
C PRO A 399 7.13 3.80 35.04
N ASP A 400 5.92 3.83 35.60
CA ASP A 400 4.94 4.89 35.29
C ASP A 400 5.49 6.30 35.61
N PHE A 401 4.87 7.34 35.04
CA PHE A 401 5.38 8.70 35.14
C PHE A 401 5.41 9.20 36.58
N ALA A 402 4.38 8.93 37.37
CA ALA A 402 4.30 9.39 38.76
C ALA A 402 5.43 8.77 39.63
N THR A 403 5.69 7.49 39.44
CA THR A 403 6.78 6.76 40.09
C THR A 403 8.14 7.30 39.63
N GLN A 404 8.33 7.55 38.33
CA GLN A 404 9.57 8.16 37.86
C GLN A 404 9.77 9.56 38.42
N TYR A 405 8.71 10.38 38.42
CA TYR A 405 8.76 11.74 38.94
C TYR A 405 9.14 11.76 40.42
N SER A 406 8.55 10.89 41.25
CA SER A 406 8.91 10.77 42.66
C SER A 406 10.37 10.34 42.88
N ARG A 407 10.91 9.43 42.03
CA ARG A 407 12.33 9.04 42.05
C ARG A 407 13.27 10.20 41.70
N LEU A 408 12.87 11.04 40.75
CA LEU A 408 13.65 12.24 40.40
C LEU A 408 13.56 13.27 41.53
N ALA A 409 12.37 13.47 42.11
CA ALA A 409 12.16 14.40 43.22
C ALA A 409 12.97 14.01 44.47
N SER A 410 13.09 12.71 44.77
CA SER A 410 13.94 12.24 45.88
C SER A 410 15.43 12.50 45.66
N LEU A 411 15.89 12.55 44.40
CA LEU A 411 17.27 12.92 44.10
C LEU A 411 17.46 14.44 44.25
N ALA A 412 16.46 15.24 43.86
CA ALA A 412 16.52 16.69 43.99
C ALA A 412 16.63 17.14 45.45
N SER A 413 16.01 16.41 46.39
CA SER A 413 16.10 16.71 47.83
C SER A 413 17.51 16.53 48.42
N ASP A 414 18.41 15.79 47.76
CA ASP A 414 19.79 15.59 48.24
C ASP A 414 20.67 16.84 48.06
N GLY A 415 20.24 17.84 47.27
CA GLY A 415 20.86 19.18 47.17
C GLY A 415 22.29 19.25 46.63
N SER A 416 22.92 18.12 46.27
CA SER A 416 24.29 18.05 45.77
C SER A 416 24.39 18.43 44.28
N SER A 417 25.51 18.99 43.83
CA SER A 417 25.75 19.24 42.39
C SER A 417 25.71 17.95 41.55
N THR A 418 26.09 16.82 42.16
CA THR A 418 25.95 15.47 41.63
C THR A 418 24.48 15.04 41.46
N ALA A 419 23.55 15.57 42.26
CA ALA A 419 22.13 15.28 42.12
C ALA A 419 21.55 15.88 40.83
N ALA A 420 21.97 17.09 40.44
CA ALA A 420 21.52 17.70 39.20
C ALA A 420 21.93 16.86 37.97
N GLN A 421 23.18 16.38 37.94
CA GLN A 421 23.68 15.50 36.87
C GLN A 421 22.94 14.16 36.85
N ALA A 422 22.70 13.55 38.03
CA ALA A 422 21.95 12.30 38.14
C ALA A 422 20.49 12.44 37.70
N ILE A 423 19.84 13.57 38.01
CA ILE A 423 18.48 13.89 37.53
C ILE A 423 18.48 14.00 36.01
N THR A 424 19.43 14.74 35.43
CA THR A 424 19.53 14.90 33.97
C THR A 424 19.69 13.56 33.27
N VAL A 425 20.65 12.73 33.70
CA VAL A 425 20.88 11.41 33.09
C VAL A 425 19.63 10.53 33.17
N ARG A 426 19.03 10.39 34.36
CA ARG A 426 17.80 9.59 34.54
C ARG A 426 16.61 10.14 33.76
N ALA A 427 16.52 11.46 33.64
CA ALA A 427 15.46 12.10 32.88
C ALA A 427 15.56 11.74 31.39
N TYR A 428 16.75 11.83 30.81
CA TYR A 428 16.97 11.44 29.41
C TYR A 428 16.81 9.95 29.16
N GLN A 429 17.16 9.09 30.11
CA GLN A 429 16.85 7.65 30.04
C GLN A 429 15.35 7.40 29.97
N TYR A 430 14.58 8.09 30.80
CA TYR A 430 13.12 8.01 30.75
C TYR A 430 12.57 8.54 29.42
N PHE A 431 13.15 9.64 28.92
CA PHE A 431 12.79 10.17 27.61
C PHE A 431 13.13 9.21 26.45
N ALA A 432 14.22 8.44 26.55
CA ALA A 432 14.53 7.38 25.60
C ALA A 432 13.40 6.33 25.52
N GLN A 433 12.82 5.98 26.67
CA GLN A 433 11.65 5.09 26.73
C GLN A 433 10.41 5.74 26.10
N ILE A 434 10.17 7.03 26.35
CA ILE A 434 9.08 7.79 25.71
C ILE A 434 9.23 7.78 24.19
N ILE A 435 10.43 8.02 23.65
CA ILE A 435 10.69 7.94 22.20
C ILE A 435 10.34 6.54 21.69
N ARG A 436 10.83 5.48 22.36
CA ARG A 436 10.57 4.09 21.95
C ARG A 436 9.09 3.74 21.99
N ALA A 437 8.40 4.12 23.06
CA ALA A 437 6.98 3.84 23.25
C ALA A 437 6.11 4.62 22.26
N THR A 438 6.38 5.92 22.04
CA THR A 438 5.65 6.73 21.04
C THR A 438 5.86 6.21 19.63
N CYS A 439 7.06 5.78 19.27
CA CYS A 439 7.35 5.14 17.98
C CYS A 439 6.54 3.86 17.81
N SER A 440 6.56 2.97 18.80
CA SER A 440 5.79 1.72 18.79
C SER A 440 4.28 1.98 18.70
N HIS A 441 3.77 2.94 19.46
CA HIS A 441 2.34 3.27 19.54
C HIS A 441 1.80 3.86 18.24
N VAL A 442 2.56 4.76 17.60
CA VAL A 442 2.14 5.42 16.34
C VAL A 442 2.49 4.58 15.10
N GLY A 443 3.25 3.50 15.26
CA GLY A 443 3.74 2.70 14.15
C GLY A 443 4.83 3.41 13.35
N VAL A 444 5.55 4.35 13.97
CA VAL A 444 6.78 4.92 13.42
C VAL A 444 7.92 3.96 13.76
N PRO A 445 8.50 3.29 12.78
CA PRO A 445 9.48 2.25 13.05
C PRO A 445 10.82 2.85 13.44
N LEU A 446 11.43 2.29 14.48
CA LEU A 446 12.77 2.65 14.91
C LEU A 446 13.79 2.03 13.95
N GLY A 447 14.57 2.86 13.25
CA GLY A 447 15.71 2.40 12.48
C GLY A 447 16.80 1.80 13.37
N ALA A 448 17.69 0.99 12.77
CA ALA A 448 18.75 0.31 13.50
C ALA A 448 19.65 1.30 14.27
N ARG A 449 20.01 2.43 13.65
CA ARG A 449 20.81 3.49 14.29
C ARG A 449 20.09 4.10 15.49
N ALA A 450 18.83 4.50 15.32
CA ALA A 450 18.03 5.06 16.42
C ALA A 450 17.89 4.08 17.58
N GLY A 451 17.61 2.80 17.27
CA GLY A 451 17.52 1.74 18.28
C GLY A 451 18.82 1.54 19.06
N LEU A 452 19.97 1.56 18.38
CA LEU A 452 21.29 1.46 19.01
C LEU A 452 21.59 2.66 19.91
N LEU A 453 21.30 3.88 19.46
CA LEU A 453 21.51 5.11 20.24
C LEU A 453 20.64 5.13 21.50
N LEU A 454 19.34 4.82 21.36
CA LEU A 454 18.42 4.73 22.50
C LEU A 454 18.86 3.65 23.50
N ARG A 455 19.34 2.51 23.01
CA ARG A 455 19.86 1.45 23.88
C ARG A 455 21.11 1.91 24.64
N ARG A 456 22.04 2.60 23.97
CA ARG A 456 23.23 3.17 24.62
C ARG A 456 22.86 4.15 25.73
N VAL A 457 21.85 5.00 25.52
CA VAL A 457 21.33 5.91 26.56
C VAL A 457 20.81 5.11 27.77
N LEU A 458 20.04 4.05 27.53
CA LEU A 458 19.50 3.21 28.61
C LEU A 458 20.60 2.47 29.39
N ASP A 459 21.70 2.10 28.75
CA ASP A 459 22.81 1.36 29.36
C ASP A 459 23.82 2.26 30.11
N LEU A 460 23.85 3.58 29.86
CA LEU A 460 24.88 4.50 30.39
C LEU A 460 24.84 4.74 31.92
N ALA A 461 23.70 4.57 32.60
CA ALA A 461 23.56 4.91 34.02
C ALA A 461 23.53 3.72 34.98
N THR A 462 23.70 2.48 34.50
CA THR A 462 23.63 1.28 35.34
C THR A 462 24.93 0.98 36.10
N SER A 463 26.05 1.64 35.80
CA SER A 463 27.37 1.23 36.31
C SER A 463 28.21 2.29 37.04
N GLN A 464 27.91 3.59 36.93
CA GLN A 464 28.75 4.67 37.49
C GLN A 464 27.92 5.84 38.07
N THR A 465 28.52 6.59 38.99
CA THR A 465 27.95 7.85 39.50
C THR A 465 27.93 8.89 38.37
N PRO A 466 26.77 9.46 38.01
CA PRO A 466 26.67 10.41 36.90
C PRO A 466 27.52 11.67 37.15
N ASP A 467 28.36 12.02 36.17
CA ASP A 467 29.13 13.26 36.14
C ASP A 467 28.61 14.21 35.03
N ALA A 468 29.26 15.38 34.88
CA ALA A 468 28.87 16.38 33.89
C ALA A 468 29.07 15.88 32.45
N GLU A 469 30.13 15.10 32.22
CA GLU A 469 30.48 14.56 30.90
C GLU A 469 29.44 13.55 30.44
N MET A 470 29.05 12.62 31.33
CA MET A 470 27.98 11.66 31.08
C MET A 470 26.64 12.35 30.81
N ALA A 471 26.30 13.41 31.55
CA ALA A 471 25.07 14.17 31.32
C ALA A 471 25.05 14.82 29.92
N GLN A 472 26.19 15.34 29.46
CA GLN A 472 26.34 15.89 28.12
C GLN A 472 26.31 14.80 27.04
N GLU A 473 26.97 13.66 27.25
CA GLU A 473 26.96 12.52 26.33
C GLU A 473 25.54 11.99 26.13
N VAL A 474 24.79 11.77 27.22
CA VAL A 474 23.42 11.26 27.15
C VAL A 474 22.49 12.23 26.41
N SER A 475 22.66 13.54 26.62
CA SER A 475 21.90 14.57 25.91
C SER A 475 22.17 14.50 24.40
N ALA A 476 23.45 14.47 24.00
CA ALA A 476 23.85 14.36 22.59
C ALA A 476 23.36 13.06 21.93
N LEU A 477 23.40 11.93 22.64
CA LEU A 477 22.89 10.65 22.14
C LEU A 477 21.36 10.69 21.92
N ILE A 478 20.61 11.39 22.76
CA ILE A 478 19.17 11.58 22.58
C ILE A 478 18.87 12.46 21.38
N GLU A 479 19.59 13.58 21.22
CA GLU A 479 19.46 14.44 20.03
C GLU A 479 19.71 13.62 18.76
N ASP A 480 20.83 12.90 18.70
CA ASP A 480 21.17 12.00 17.59
C ASP A 480 20.11 10.91 17.35
N ALA A 481 19.53 10.35 18.43
CA ALA A 481 18.49 9.33 18.32
C ALA A 481 17.21 9.91 17.72
N VAL A 482 16.75 11.06 18.21
CA VAL A 482 15.55 11.75 17.70
C VAL A 482 15.76 12.16 16.25
N GLU A 483 16.93 12.69 15.90
CA GLU A 483 17.28 13.02 14.51
C GLU A 483 17.27 11.80 13.61
N ALA A 484 17.79 10.66 14.07
CA ALA A 484 17.78 9.41 13.31
C ALA A 484 16.34 8.93 13.07
N VAL A 485 15.47 8.95 14.09
CA VAL A 485 14.05 8.59 13.92
C VAL A 485 13.35 9.55 12.96
N LEU A 486 13.53 10.87 13.14
CA LEU A 486 12.92 11.88 12.26
C LEU A 486 13.37 11.66 10.81
N ARG A 487 14.66 11.47 10.57
CA ARG A 487 15.21 11.25 9.23
C ARG A 487 14.58 10.03 8.57
N ASP A 488 14.50 8.91 9.29
CA ASP A 488 13.92 7.68 8.79
C ASP A 488 12.41 7.82 8.55
N ALA A 489 11.69 8.53 9.41
CA ALA A 489 10.26 8.72 9.27
C ALA A 489 9.91 9.69 8.12
N PHE A 490 10.61 10.81 7.98
CA PHE A 490 10.35 11.80 6.93
C PHE A 490 10.74 11.35 5.52
N SER A 491 11.69 10.43 5.41
CA SER A 491 12.17 9.91 4.13
C SER A 491 11.08 9.27 3.24
N GLY A 492 10.08 8.60 3.84
CA GLY A 492 8.96 8.02 3.11
C GLY A 492 8.05 9.05 2.47
N VAL A 493 8.05 10.27 3.01
CA VAL A 493 7.24 11.38 2.48
C VAL A 493 7.84 11.95 1.18
N LEU A 494 9.12 11.67 0.89
CA LEU A 494 9.77 12.09 -0.36
C LEU A 494 9.06 11.56 -1.62
N TRP A 495 8.32 10.45 -1.49
CA TRP A 495 7.58 9.83 -2.58
C TRP A 495 6.17 10.41 -2.78
N LEU A 496 5.70 11.28 -1.87
CA LEU A 496 4.33 11.78 -1.88
C LEU A 496 3.95 12.46 -3.20
N TYR A 497 4.74 13.44 -3.65
CA TYR A 497 4.42 14.19 -4.86
C TYR A 497 4.73 13.42 -6.16
N PRO A 498 5.90 12.76 -6.33
CA PRO A 498 6.17 11.97 -7.53
C PRO A 498 5.16 10.85 -7.76
N ALA A 499 4.75 10.15 -6.70
CA ALA A 499 3.77 9.07 -6.81
C ALA A 499 2.38 9.62 -7.15
N ALA A 500 1.94 10.71 -6.50
CA ALA A 500 0.68 11.39 -6.85
C ALA A 500 0.68 11.86 -8.31
N GLY A 501 1.76 12.50 -8.76
CA GLY A 501 1.91 12.95 -10.13
C GLY A 501 1.87 11.81 -11.14
N GLY A 502 2.57 10.70 -10.83
CA GLY A 502 2.54 9.47 -11.60
C GLY A 502 1.13 8.89 -11.76
N ILE A 503 0.30 8.90 -10.71
CA ILE A 503 -1.09 8.43 -10.80
C ILE A 503 -1.87 9.21 -11.85
N LEU A 504 -1.79 10.55 -11.86
CA LEU A 504 -2.50 11.38 -12.84
C LEU A 504 -1.98 11.13 -14.27
N ILE A 505 -0.65 11.08 -14.45
CA ILE A 505 -0.02 10.84 -15.74
C ILE A 505 -0.43 9.46 -16.30
N PHE A 506 -0.31 8.41 -15.50
CA PHE A 506 -0.65 7.06 -15.95
C PHE A 506 -2.17 6.84 -16.06
N ALA A 507 -3.00 7.51 -15.26
CA ALA A 507 -4.45 7.50 -15.45
C ALA A 507 -4.85 8.14 -16.79
N ALA A 508 -4.23 9.28 -17.13
CA ALA A 508 -4.44 9.96 -18.41
C ALA A 508 -3.93 9.11 -19.59
N ALA A 509 -2.68 8.64 -19.54
CA ALA A 509 -2.08 7.79 -20.56
C ALA A 509 -2.94 6.54 -20.81
N ARG A 510 -3.36 5.87 -19.75
CA ARG A 510 -4.24 4.70 -19.82
C ARG A 510 -5.58 5.06 -20.49
N SER A 511 -6.18 6.18 -20.13
CA SER A 511 -7.47 6.58 -20.71
C SER A 511 -7.35 6.90 -22.21
N VAL A 512 -6.29 7.61 -22.61
CA VAL A 512 -5.98 7.92 -24.02
C VAL A 512 -5.70 6.65 -24.83
N CYS A 513 -4.98 5.69 -24.26
CA CYS A 513 -4.74 4.41 -24.94
C CYS A 513 -6.03 3.64 -25.23
N ARG A 514 -7.05 3.76 -24.38
CA ARG A 514 -8.31 3.00 -24.54
C ARG A 514 -9.33 3.69 -25.45
N PHE A 515 -9.50 5.01 -25.35
CA PHE A 515 -10.57 5.71 -26.05
C PHE A 515 -10.05 6.55 -27.22
N HIS A 516 -10.78 6.52 -28.35
CA HIS A 516 -10.53 7.45 -29.44
C HIS A 516 -11.45 8.66 -29.23
N PHE A 517 -10.90 9.75 -28.69
CA PHE A 517 -11.68 10.94 -28.43
C PHE A 517 -11.96 11.67 -29.74
N ARG A 518 -13.25 11.84 -30.07
CA ARG A 518 -13.68 12.71 -31.17
C ARG A 518 -13.85 14.13 -30.60
N GLY A 519 -12.95 15.03 -30.98
CA GLY A 519 -12.98 16.44 -30.58
C GLY A 519 -11.90 16.87 -29.59
N LEU A 520 -11.67 18.18 -29.51
CA LEU A 520 -10.60 18.80 -28.72
C LEU A 520 -10.81 18.60 -27.20
N ALA A 521 -12.06 18.54 -26.74
CA ALA A 521 -12.41 18.48 -25.32
C ALA A 521 -11.78 17.28 -24.59
N GLY A 522 -11.76 16.09 -25.22
CA GLY A 522 -11.15 14.91 -24.62
C GLY A 522 -9.63 15.06 -24.41
N TYR A 523 -8.94 15.71 -25.35
CA TYR A 523 -7.51 16.00 -25.21
C TYR A 523 -7.24 17.05 -24.14
N VAL A 524 -8.08 18.08 -24.03
CA VAL A 524 -7.96 19.11 -22.98
C VAL A 524 -8.17 18.50 -21.59
N ILE A 525 -9.14 17.60 -21.44
CA ILE A 525 -9.37 16.86 -20.20
C ILE A 525 -8.12 16.10 -19.76
N HIS A 526 -7.47 15.37 -20.66
CA HIS A 526 -6.24 14.65 -20.33
C HIS A 526 -5.03 15.57 -20.16
N ALA A 527 -5.02 16.73 -20.83
CA ALA A 527 -3.99 17.74 -20.62
C ALA A 527 -4.01 18.26 -19.18
N TRP A 528 -5.19 18.49 -18.56
CA TRP A 528 -5.29 18.84 -17.15
C TRP A 528 -4.62 17.81 -16.25
N GLN A 529 -4.88 16.52 -16.48
CA GLN A 529 -4.27 15.43 -15.72
C GLN A 529 -2.75 15.36 -15.93
N MET A 530 -2.27 15.49 -17.16
CA MET A 530 -0.83 15.47 -17.48
C MET A 530 -0.09 16.68 -16.90
N VAL A 531 -0.68 17.88 -16.97
CA VAL A 531 -0.09 19.12 -16.43
C VAL A 531 -0.08 19.08 -14.91
N GLY A 532 -1.20 18.73 -14.27
CA GLY A 532 -1.28 18.58 -12.81
C GLY A 532 -0.34 17.48 -12.30
N GLY A 533 -0.27 16.36 -13.01
CA GLY A 533 0.64 15.27 -12.71
C GLY A 533 2.12 15.66 -12.88
N GLY A 534 2.44 16.37 -13.96
CA GLY A 534 3.77 16.92 -14.20
C GLY A 534 4.19 17.93 -13.13
N ALA A 535 3.29 18.83 -12.73
CA ALA A 535 3.54 19.79 -11.66
C ALA A 535 3.86 19.08 -10.32
N LEU A 536 3.10 18.03 -9.95
CA LEU A 536 3.38 17.22 -8.77
C LEU A 536 4.73 16.48 -8.88
N CYS A 537 5.04 15.88 -10.02
CA CYS A 537 6.35 15.25 -10.22
C CYS A 537 7.50 16.26 -10.07
N LEU A 538 7.34 17.48 -10.60
CA LEU A 538 8.32 18.57 -10.46
C LEU A 538 8.42 19.08 -9.02
N LEU A 539 7.34 19.08 -8.24
CA LEU A 539 7.41 19.34 -6.80
C LEU A 539 8.25 18.28 -6.06
N GLY A 540 8.42 17.09 -6.64
CA GLY A 540 9.40 16.10 -6.18
C GLY A 540 10.85 16.61 -6.23
N LEU A 541 11.16 17.64 -7.01
CA LEU A 541 12.49 18.29 -6.99
C LEU A 541 12.75 19.06 -5.70
N LEU A 542 11.72 19.37 -4.90
CA LEU A 542 11.90 19.91 -3.54
C LEU A 542 12.63 18.91 -2.62
N CYS A 543 12.69 17.63 -3.02
CA CYS A 543 13.48 16.61 -2.35
C CYS A 543 15.00 16.79 -2.57
N LEU A 544 15.43 17.62 -3.52
CA LEU A 544 16.83 17.94 -3.75
C LEU A 544 17.34 18.86 -2.63
N GLY A 545 18.38 18.42 -1.92
CA GLY A 545 19.01 19.20 -0.85
C GLY A 545 19.42 18.34 0.34
N SER A 546 19.86 19.02 1.40
CA SER A 546 20.18 18.40 2.68
C SER A 546 18.99 17.58 3.19
N ARG A 547 19.23 16.32 3.54
CA ARG A 547 18.27 15.46 4.26
C ARG A 547 18.41 15.59 5.78
N GLY A 548 19.13 16.61 6.24
CA GLY A 548 19.29 16.92 7.65
C GLY A 548 17.95 17.26 8.29
N VAL A 549 17.69 16.63 9.42
CA VAL A 549 16.69 17.06 10.39
C VAL A 549 17.47 17.21 11.67
N TRP A 550 17.37 18.37 12.31
CA TRP A 550 18.08 18.68 13.54
C TRP A 550 17.09 18.87 14.66
N PHE A 551 17.35 18.22 15.79
CA PHE A 551 16.55 18.36 16.99
C PHE A 551 17.35 19.16 18.01
N ASP A 552 16.82 20.30 18.40
CA ASP A 552 17.40 21.12 19.46
C ASP A 552 16.73 20.73 20.78
N THR A 553 17.52 20.53 21.84
CA THR A 553 17.04 20.38 23.22
C THR A 553 16.18 21.54 23.70
N SER A 554 16.18 22.69 23.00
CA SER A 554 15.18 23.75 23.17
C SER A 554 13.74 23.31 22.85
N GLY A 555 13.56 22.18 22.15
CA GLY A 555 12.27 21.64 21.69
C GLY A 555 11.94 22.03 20.24
N GLY A 556 12.87 22.68 19.52
CA GLY A 556 12.72 23.01 18.11
C GLY A 556 13.18 21.89 17.19
N ILE A 557 12.46 21.66 16.09
CA ILE A 557 12.93 20.83 14.99
C ILE A 557 13.27 21.74 13.81
N GLN A 558 14.51 21.64 13.33
CA GLN A 558 14.94 22.32 12.11
C GLN A 558 15.02 21.32 10.97
N TYR A 559 14.57 21.73 9.79
CA TYR A 559 14.51 20.87 8.62
C TYR A 559 15.38 21.45 7.51
N GLY A 560 16.37 20.69 7.06
CA GLY A 560 17.24 21.05 5.93
C GLY A 560 16.54 20.92 4.58
N ASN A 561 15.51 20.07 4.50
CA ASN A 561 14.75 19.82 3.28
C ASN A 561 13.47 20.66 3.22
N CYS A 562 13.21 21.30 2.08
CA CYS A 562 11.99 22.08 1.86
C CYS A 562 10.71 21.23 1.99
N LEU A 563 10.73 19.99 1.53
CA LEU A 563 9.59 19.09 1.65
C LEU A 563 9.28 18.77 3.10
N TYR A 564 10.30 18.52 3.93
CA TYR A 564 10.10 18.24 5.35
C TYR A 564 9.45 19.43 6.07
N ARG A 565 9.83 20.67 5.72
CA ARG A 565 9.16 21.88 6.22
C ARG A 565 7.69 21.94 5.84
N LEU A 566 7.35 21.63 4.58
CA LEU A 566 5.95 21.62 4.13
C LEU A 566 5.14 20.55 4.87
N VAL A 567 5.72 19.37 5.06
CA VAL A 567 5.06 18.25 5.74
C VAL A 567 4.83 18.57 7.21
N ALA A 568 5.86 19.06 7.91
CA ALA A 568 5.77 19.50 9.29
C ALA A 568 4.77 20.66 9.49
N ALA A 569 4.62 21.52 8.48
CA ALA A 569 3.60 22.56 8.43
C ALA A 569 2.22 22.05 7.97
N ASN A 570 2.01 20.74 7.89
CA ASN A 570 0.77 20.08 7.48
C ASN A 570 0.30 20.38 6.04
N TRP A 571 1.17 20.91 5.18
CA TRP A 571 0.85 21.27 3.79
C TRP A 571 1.02 20.12 2.79
N GLY A 572 1.72 19.03 3.15
CA GLY A 572 2.02 17.92 2.24
C GLY A 572 0.79 17.37 1.51
N ILE A 573 -0.19 16.88 2.26
CA ILE A 573 -1.43 16.32 1.69
C ILE A 573 -2.33 17.43 1.11
N ALA A 574 -2.34 18.61 1.72
CA ALA A 574 -3.14 19.75 1.26
C ALA A 574 -2.76 20.18 -0.17
N ILE A 575 -1.47 20.22 -0.50
CA ILE A 575 -1.00 20.56 -1.85
C ILE A 575 -1.48 19.52 -2.87
N VAL A 576 -1.39 18.22 -2.56
CA VAL A 576 -1.90 17.16 -3.43
C VAL A 576 -3.40 17.31 -3.63
N PHE A 577 -4.15 17.55 -2.55
CA PHE A 577 -5.59 17.77 -2.60
C PHE A 577 -5.96 18.95 -3.50
N LEU A 578 -5.30 20.10 -3.34
CA LEU A 578 -5.58 21.30 -4.14
C LEU A 578 -5.30 21.08 -5.62
N ILE A 579 -4.21 20.41 -5.97
CA ILE A 579 -3.88 20.09 -7.37
C ILE A 579 -4.92 19.11 -7.94
N TYR A 580 -5.28 18.06 -7.21
CA TYR A 580 -6.29 17.10 -7.66
C TYR A 580 -7.67 17.75 -7.81
N ALA A 581 -8.04 18.64 -6.89
CA ALA A 581 -9.27 19.42 -6.97
C ALA A 581 -9.26 20.35 -8.19
N ALA A 582 -8.13 21.01 -8.48
CA ALA A 582 -7.98 21.85 -9.67
C ALA A 582 -8.09 21.05 -10.97
N VAL A 583 -7.46 19.88 -11.04
CA VAL A 583 -7.58 18.95 -12.18
C VAL A 583 -9.04 18.50 -12.36
N GLN A 584 -9.72 18.13 -11.27
CA GLN A 584 -11.12 17.73 -11.32
C GLN A 584 -12.05 18.89 -11.69
N GLY A 585 -11.79 20.10 -11.19
CA GLY A 585 -12.53 21.30 -11.57
C GLY A 585 -12.36 21.63 -13.05
N GLY A 586 -11.12 21.59 -13.55
CA GLY A 586 -10.81 21.79 -14.97
C GLY A 586 -11.48 20.74 -15.86
N TYR A 587 -11.52 19.49 -15.42
CA TYR A 587 -12.29 18.42 -16.06
C TYR A 587 -13.78 18.77 -16.20
N MET A 588 -14.43 19.14 -15.10
CA MET A 588 -15.87 19.44 -15.08
C MET A 588 -16.21 20.65 -15.97
N ILE A 589 -15.42 21.72 -15.88
CA ILE A 589 -15.61 22.92 -16.70
C ILE A 589 -15.46 22.60 -18.19
N THR A 590 -14.45 21.81 -18.55
CA THR A 590 -14.21 21.41 -19.95
C THR A 590 -15.35 20.57 -20.49
N MET A 591 -15.89 19.65 -19.68
CA MET A 591 -17.04 18.83 -20.05
C MET A 591 -18.30 19.68 -20.29
N GLU A 592 -18.63 20.59 -19.36
CA GLU A 592 -19.79 21.46 -19.49
C GLU A 592 -19.69 22.40 -20.71
N ALA A 593 -18.50 22.95 -20.96
CA ALA A 593 -18.24 23.76 -22.14
C ALA A 593 -18.42 22.95 -23.43
N ALA A 594 -17.90 21.73 -23.49
CA ALA A 594 -18.04 20.85 -24.64
C ALA A 594 -19.50 20.45 -24.89
N TRP A 595 -20.25 20.16 -23.81
CA TRP A 595 -21.67 19.84 -23.88
C TRP A 595 -22.49 21.02 -24.41
N SER A 596 -22.17 22.23 -23.95
CA SER A 596 -22.83 23.46 -24.41
C SER A 596 -22.62 23.70 -25.91
N VAL A 597 -21.40 23.50 -26.42
CA VAL A 597 -21.10 23.61 -27.86
C VAL A 597 -21.84 22.55 -28.65
N PHE A 598 -21.87 21.30 -28.18
CA PHE A 598 -22.60 20.22 -28.85
C PHE A 598 -24.10 20.51 -28.94
N HIS A 599 -24.71 21.07 -27.88
CA HIS A 599 -26.12 21.45 -27.88
C HIS A 599 -26.41 22.53 -28.92
N VAL A 600 -25.58 23.57 -28.99
CA VAL A 600 -25.72 24.66 -29.97
C VAL A 600 -25.54 24.15 -31.40
N GLU A 601 -24.60 23.23 -31.64
CA GLU A 601 -24.42 22.62 -32.96
C GLU A 601 -25.61 21.73 -33.36
N ARG A 602 -26.17 20.96 -32.42
CA ARG A 602 -27.34 20.12 -32.65
C ARG A 602 -28.57 20.96 -32.98
N GLU A 603 -28.81 22.04 -32.24
CA GLU A 603 -29.87 23.01 -32.53
C GLU A 603 -29.71 23.64 -33.92
N ARG A 604 -28.49 24.04 -34.29
CA ARG A 604 -28.20 24.59 -35.63
C ARG A 604 -28.45 23.60 -36.77
N ARG A 605 -28.33 22.30 -36.50
CA ARG A 605 -28.64 21.24 -37.49
C ARG A 605 -30.12 20.89 -37.58
N GLY A 606 -30.96 21.46 -36.71
CA GLY A 606 -32.39 21.13 -36.66
C GLY A 606 -32.66 19.70 -36.20
N GLU A 607 -31.68 19.05 -35.55
CA GLU A 607 -31.80 17.70 -35.00
C GLU A 607 -32.47 17.79 -33.62
N SER A 608 -33.81 17.89 -33.60
CA SER A 608 -34.60 17.87 -32.35
C SER A 608 -34.49 16.54 -31.63
#